data_AF-A0A381Y1H8-F1
#
_entry.id   AF-A0A381Y1H8-F1
#
_cell.length_a   1.000
_cell.length_b   1.000
_cell.length_c   1.000
_cell.angle_alpha   90.00
_cell.angle_beta   90.00
_cell.angle_gamma   90.00
#
_symmetry.space_group_name_H-M   'P 1'
#
loop_
_entity.id
_entity.type
_entity.pdbx_description
1 polymer ?
#
loop_
_entity_poly.entity_id
_entity_poly.type
_entity_poly.pdbx_seq_one_letter_code
_entity_poly.pdbx_strand_id
1 'polypeptide(L)'
;MALVTATRYNNLRQDVYNVLGTGTGDSGYGQTATSSTVSVAQLVEATNINNLYEDIRKCYKHQNGGNPTSGQLQEVVAADLIVDDDTTTYKGWDQYEALALAIATNRLTAHINQIQVQGTSASKTRSSSWNGTITHLFTVTFTDEDERRYFFNSGGTIRIAASVTGGSAKDSSWNTMLAQAGTISFGANSTTQASGDPQGTVGSAIGNYQLTGTDQYIYQRIDGGGGAYAANDFTIEARTVSNTQLMFTMEYRDEAAGNIDETVSNATATIDSGTAYIDVIGTTPAFAIDGTSTL
;
A
#
# COMPACT_ATOMS: atom_id res chain seq x y z
N MET A 1 2.55 -21.78 -38.11
CA MET A 1 2.86 -20.39 -38.48
C MET A 1 2.04 -19.53 -37.53
N ALA A 2 2.67 -18.82 -36.59
CA ALA A 2 1.95 -18.01 -35.61
C ALA A 2 1.33 -16.80 -36.31
N LEU A 3 0.04 -16.56 -36.11
CA LEU A 3 -0.68 -15.39 -36.63
C LEU A 3 -0.26 -14.09 -35.90
N VAL A 4 0.46 -14.23 -34.78
CA VAL A 4 0.95 -13.12 -33.97
C VAL A 4 2.22 -12.55 -34.57
N THR A 5 2.12 -11.33 -35.10
CA THR A 5 3.30 -10.58 -35.59
C THR A 5 4.18 -10.17 -34.41
N ALA A 6 5.49 -10.04 -34.66
CA ALA A 6 6.43 -9.51 -33.66
C ALA A 6 6.00 -8.12 -33.14
N THR A 7 5.38 -7.29 -33.99
CA THR A 7 4.80 -6.00 -33.58
C THR A 7 3.66 -6.17 -32.58
N ARG A 8 2.67 -7.04 -32.85
CA ARG A 8 1.53 -7.28 -31.91
C ARG A 8 2.04 -7.82 -30.57
N TYR A 9 2.97 -8.77 -30.62
CA TYR A 9 3.61 -9.30 -29.42
C TYR A 9 4.35 -8.20 -28.63
N ASN A 10 5.16 -7.37 -29.28
CA ASN A 10 5.94 -6.34 -28.60
C ASN A 10 5.05 -5.27 -27.96
N ASN A 11 3.92 -4.92 -28.58
CA ASN A 11 2.95 -3.99 -28.02
C ASN A 11 2.35 -4.55 -26.73
N LEU A 12 1.83 -5.79 -26.78
CA LEU A 12 1.26 -6.43 -25.60
C LEU A 12 2.29 -6.59 -24.47
N ARG A 13 3.51 -7.02 -24.83
CA ARG A 13 4.63 -7.11 -23.88
C ARG A 13 4.92 -5.78 -23.22
N GLN A 14 4.86 -4.67 -23.97
CA GLN A 14 5.08 -3.34 -23.40
C GLN A 14 3.99 -2.96 -22.41
N ASP A 15 2.73 -3.27 -22.70
CA ASP A 15 1.62 -3.02 -21.78
C ASP A 15 1.77 -3.78 -20.46
N VAL A 16 2.15 -5.06 -20.53
CA VAL A 16 2.46 -5.87 -19.34
C VAL A 16 3.68 -5.33 -18.61
N TYR A 17 4.73 -4.92 -19.33
CA TYR A 17 5.94 -4.34 -18.75
C TYR A 17 5.68 -3.01 -18.04
N ASN A 18 4.75 -2.19 -18.54
CA ASN A 18 4.40 -0.94 -17.87
C ASN A 18 3.85 -1.20 -16.46
N VAL A 19 3.14 -2.31 -16.25
CA VAL A 19 2.63 -2.73 -14.93
C VAL A 19 3.72 -3.43 -14.12
N LEU A 20 4.36 -4.46 -14.67
CA LEU A 20 5.30 -5.30 -13.92
C LEU A 20 6.63 -4.60 -13.62
N GLY A 21 7.17 -3.88 -14.61
CA GLY A 21 8.49 -3.27 -14.58
C GLY A 21 8.49 -1.87 -14.02
N THR A 22 9.29 -0.99 -14.63
CA THR A 22 9.50 0.39 -14.19
C THR A 22 8.22 1.24 -14.24
N GLY A 23 7.40 1.03 -15.27
CA GLY A 23 6.19 1.84 -15.49
C GLY A 23 6.47 3.35 -15.49
N THR A 24 5.39 4.13 -15.36
CA THR A 24 5.43 5.59 -15.15
C THR A 24 4.16 6.01 -14.38
N GLY A 25 4.19 7.17 -13.71
CA GLY A 25 3.02 7.70 -13.01
C GLY A 25 2.52 6.77 -11.91
N ASP A 26 1.30 6.24 -12.05
CA ASP A 26 0.66 5.31 -11.13
C ASP A 26 0.80 3.83 -11.57
N SER A 27 1.80 3.54 -12.41
CA SER A 27 2.11 2.20 -12.90
C SER A 27 3.56 1.80 -12.60
N GLY A 28 3.82 0.50 -12.61
CA GLY A 28 5.13 -0.10 -12.35
C GLY A 28 5.25 -0.71 -10.96
N TYR A 29 5.59 -1.99 -10.90
CA TYR A 29 5.92 -2.75 -9.68
C TYR A 29 7.43 -2.89 -9.44
N GLY A 30 8.27 -2.39 -10.35
CA GLY A 30 9.73 -2.42 -10.20
C GLY A 30 10.35 -3.80 -10.41
N GLN A 31 9.63 -4.74 -11.02
CA GLN A 31 10.11 -6.12 -11.21
C GLN A 31 10.80 -6.32 -12.56
N THR A 32 11.71 -7.28 -12.63
CA THR A 32 12.33 -7.68 -13.89
C THR A 32 11.38 -8.55 -14.71
N ALA A 33 11.02 -8.10 -15.91
CA ALA A 33 10.25 -8.89 -16.86
C ALA A 33 11.07 -10.07 -17.39
N THR A 34 10.40 -11.23 -17.51
CA THR A 34 10.94 -12.43 -18.14
C THR A 34 10.86 -12.34 -19.67
N SER A 35 9.86 -11.63 -20.20
CA SER A 35 9.69 -11.39 -21.63
C SER A 35 10.61 -10.29 -22.20
N SER A 36 11.13 -10.55 -23.39
CA SER A 36 11.94 -9.63 -24.19
C SER A 36 11.26 -9.31 -25.52
N THR A 37 11.66 -8.20 -26.15
CA THR A 37 11.18 -7.81 -27.47
C THR A 37 11.68 -8.75 -28.57
N VAL A 38 10.83 -9.04 -29.55
CA VAL A 38 11.18 -9.81 -30.75
C VAL A 38 11.38 -8.87 -31.92
N SER A 39 12.49 -9.02 -32.65
CA SER A 39 12.76 -8.22 -33.86
C SER A 39 11.68 -8.45 -34.92
N VAL A 40 11.28 -7.41 -35.65
CA VAL A 40 10.17 -7.48 -36.64
C VAL A 40 10.42 -8.50 -37.76
N ALA A 41 11.67 -8.83 -38.03
CA ALA A 41 12.06 -9.84 -39.02
C ALA A 41 12.13 -11.28 -38.46
N GLN A 42 11.83 -11.50 -37.19
CA GLN A 42 11.86 -12.80 -36.52
C GLN A 42 10.46 -13.34 -36.26
N LEU A 43 10.35 -14.65 -36.17
CA LEU A 43 9.12 -15.32 -35.74
C LEU A 43 8.98 -15.22 -34.23
N VAL A 44 7.75 -15.05 -33.75
CA VAL A 44 7.42 -15.20 -32.33
C VAL A 44 7.35 -16.69 -32.02
N GLU A 45 8.20 -17.15 -31.12
CA GLU A 45 8.28 -18.55 -30.71
C GLU A 45 7.44 -18.81 -29.45
N ALA A 46 7.11 -20.08 -29.19
CA ALA A 46 6.41 -20.50 -27.98
C ALA A 46 7.12 -20.02 -26.70
N THR A 47 8.45 -20.00 -26.69
CA THR A 47 9.24 -19.48 -25.57
C THR A 47 8.99 -17.99 -25.32
N ASN A 48 8.84 -17.16 -26.36
CA ASN A 48 8.51 -15.74 -26.19
C ASN A 48 7.13 -15.59 -25.55
N ILE A 49 6.15 -16.36 -26.03
CA ILE A 49 4.78 -16.33 -25.53
C ILE A 49 4.70 -16.82 -24.07
N ASN A 50 5.44 -17.88 -23.71
CA ASN A 50 5.46 -18.38 -22.33
C ASN A 50 6.21 -17.45 -21.38
N ASN A 51 7.25 -16.75 -21.85
CA ASN A 51 7.87 -15.69 -21.05
C ASN A 51 6.91 -14.53 -20.78
N LEU A 52 6.08 -14.15 -21.76
CA LEU A 52 5.03 -13.16 -21.59
C LEU A 52 3.89 -13.66 -20.69
N TYR A 53 3.51 -14.94 -20.81
CA TYR A 53 2.58 -15.61 -19.91
C TYR A 53 3.03 -15.47 -18.45
N GLU A 54 4.31 -15.74 -18.16
CA GLU A 54 4.83 -15.61 -16.79
C GLU A 54 4.74 -14.18 -16.27
N ASP A 55 5.01 -13.18 -17.09
CA ASP A 55 4.88 -11.77 -16.70
C ASP A 55 3.41 -11.40 -16.40
N ILE A 56 2.48 -11.86 -17.23
CA ILE A 56 1.03 -11.69 -17.00
C ILE A 56 0.60 -12.42 -15.73
N ARG A 57 1.04 -13.67 -15.54
CA ARG A 57 0.71 -14.52 -14.39
C ARG A 57 1.14 -13.86 -13.09
N LYS A 58 2.37 -13.31 -13.02
CA LYS A 58 2.88 -12.59 -11.84
C LYS A 58 2.00 -11.40 -11.48
N CYS A 59 1.68 -10.54 -12.46
CA CYS A 59 0.81 -9.38 -12.23
C CYS A 59 -0.60 -9.81 -11.80
N TYR A 60 -1.19 -10.75 -12.53
CA TYR A 60 -2.53 -11.24 -12.25
C TYR A 60 -2.62 -11.86 -10.85
N LYS A 61 -1.63 -12.67 -10.47
CA LYS A 61 -1.58 -13.29 -9.15
C LYS A 61 -1.42 -12.26 -8.04
N HIS A 62 -0.57 -11.26 -8.24
CA HIS A 62 -0.43 -10.15 -7.30
C HIS A 62 -1.76 -9.42 -7.05
N GLN A 63 -2.53 -9.19 -8.11
CA GLN A 63 -3.79 -8.45 -8.04
C GLN A 63 -4.98 -9.30 -7.53
N ASN A 64 -4.99 -10.61 -7.81
CA ASN A 64 -6.14 -11.48 -7.55
C ASN A 64 -5.90 -12.57 -6.49
N GLY A 65 -4.67 -12.74 -6.03
CA GLY A 65 -4.29 -13.69 -4.98
C GLY A 65 -4.09 -15.13 -5.44
N GLY A 66 -4.13 -15.38 -6.76
CA GLY A 66 -3.95 -16.70 -7.36
C GLY A 66 -3.62 -16.61 -8.85
N ASN A 67 -3.05 -17.68 -9.41
CA ASN A 67 -2.75 -17.73 -10.85
C ASN A 67 -4.04 -17.64 -11.69
N PRO A 68 -3.96 -17.18 -12.96
CA PRO A 68 -5.05 -17.35 -13.92
C PRO A 68 -5.49 -18.81 -13.97
N THR A 69 -6.80 -19.05 -14.04
CA THR A 69 -7.33 -20.40 -14.18
C THR A 69 -7.13 -20.92 -15.61
N SER A 70 -7.21 -22.24 -15.78
CA SER A 70 -7.16 -22.87 -17.11
C SER A 70 -8.30 -22.43 -18.05
N GLY A 71 -9.38 -21.86 -17.52
CA GLY A 71 -10.46 -21.24 -18.29
C GLY A 71 -10.26 -19.75 -18.58
N GLN A 72 -9.06 -19.22 -18.33
CA GLN A 72 -8.71 -17.82 -18.58
C GLN A 72 -7.48 -17.70 -19.46
N LEU A 73 -6.41 -18.42 -19.12
CA LEU A 73 -5.16 -18.42 -19.87
C LEU A 73 -4.34 -19.65 -19.56
N GLN A 74 -3.69 -20.19 -20.59
CA GLN A 74 -2.76 -21.31 -20.47
C GLN A 74 -1.48 -21.05 -21.24
N GLU A 75 -0.40 -21.70 -20.81
CA GLU A 75 0.86 -21.75 -21.56
C GLU A 75 0.69 -22.45 -22.92
N VAL A 76 1.54 -22.07 -23.87
CA VAL A 76 1.57 -22.67 -25.21
C VAL A 76 2.68 -23.71 -25.31
N VAL A 77 2.49 -24.76 -26.10
CA VAL A 77 3.55 -25.70 -26.46
C VAL A 77 4.02 -25.46 -27.90
N ALA A 78 5.25 -25.85 -28.24
CA ALA A 78 5.84 -25.57 -29.55
C ALA A 78 5.04 -26.14 -30.75
N ALA A 79 4.22 -27.18 -30.52
CA ALA A 79 3.36 -27.78 -31.54
C ALA A 79 2.00 -27.06 -31.70
N ASP A 80 1.65 -26.14 -30.81
CA ASP A 80 0.37 -25.44 -30.86
C ASP A 80 0.33 -24.46 -32.03
N LEU A 81 -0.82 -24.42 -32.71
CA LEU A 81 -1.14 -23.33 -33.62
C LEU A 81 -1.79 -22.21 -32.81
N ILE A 82 -1.10 -21.08 -32.67
CA ILE A 82 -1.68 -19.91 -32.01
C ILE A 82 -2.69 -19.25 -32.95
N VAL A 83 -3.95 -19.31 -32.54
CA VAL A 83 -5.09 -18.62 -33.16
C VAL A 83 -5.40 -17.33 -32.40
N ASP A 84 -6.22 -16.44 -32.99
CA ASP A 84 -6.65 -15.21 -32.31
C ASP A 84 -7.50 -15.54 -31.08
N ASP A 85 -8.70 -16.07 -31.28
CA ASP A 85 -9.57 -16.51 -30.18
C ASP A 85 -9.53 -18.04 -30.03
N ASP A 86 -9.25 -18.51 -28.82
CA ASP A 86 -9.39 -19.92 -28.44
C ASP A 86 -10.16 -20.07 -27.13
N THR A 87 -11.49 -20.10 -27.23
CA THR A 87 -12.39 -20.35 -26.09
C THR A 87 -12.39 -21.80 -25.60
N THR A 88 -11.60 -22.68 -26.20
CA THR A 88 -11.56 -24.11 -25.86
C THR A 88 -10.33 -24.48 -25.04
N THR A 89 -9.14 -24.07 -25.49
CA THR A 89 -7.88 -24.34 -24.80
C THR A 89 -7.32 -23.13 -24.06
N TYR A 90 -7.86 -21.93 -24.30
CA TYR A 90 -7.45 -20.68 -23.66
C TYR A 90 -5.97 -20.33 -23.88
N LYS A 91 -5.45 -20.73 -25.04
CA LYS A 91 -4.10 -20.45 -25.53
C LYS A 91 -4.09 -19.42 -26.67
N GLY A 92 -5.26 -18.93 -27.05
CA GLY A 92 -5.43 -17.94 -28.10
C GLY A 92 -4.89 -16.59 -27.67
N TRP A 93 -4.45 -15.79 -28.63
CA TRP A 93 -3.83 -14.50 -28.36
C TRP A 93 -4.81 -13.50 -27.71
N ASP A 94 -6.10 -13.60 -28.00
CA ASP A 94 -7.15 -12.75 -27.40
C ASP A 94 -7.25 -12.98 -25.87
N GLN A 95 -6.96 -14.19 -25.39
CA GLN A 95 -6.89 -14.47 -23.95
C GLN A 95 -5.70 -13.75 -23.28
N TYR A 96 -4.55 -13.66 -23.95
CA TYR A 96 -3.41 -12.88 -23.48
C TYR A 96 -3.73 -11.38 -23.43
N GLU A 97 -4.36 -10.85 -24.48
CA GLU A 97 -4.76 -9.43 -24.56
C GLU A 97 -5.81 -9.07 -23.51
N ALA A 98 -6.81 -9.93 -23.30
CA ALA A 98 -7.84 -9.73 -22.30
C ALA A 98 -7.26 -9.65 -20.88
N LEU A 99 -6.33 -10.54 -20.53
CA LEU A 99 -5.68 -10.51 -19.22
C LEU A 99 -4.69 -9.36 -19.07
N ALA A 100 -3.95 -8.99 -20.12
CA ALA A 100 -3.09 -7.81 -20.09
C ALA A 100 -3.90 -6.53 -19.84
N LEU A 101 -5.08 -6.40 -20.45
CA LEU A 101 -5.99 -5.29 -20.19
C LEU A 101 -6.50 -5.30 -18.74
N ALA A 102 -6.85 -6.48 -18.22
CA ALA A 102 -7.29 -6.63 -16.83
C ALA A 102 -6.20 -6.20 -15.85
N ILE A 103 -4.94 -6.61 -16.07
CA ILE A 103 -3.83 -6.23 -15.19
C ILE A 103 -3.48 -4.74 -15.27
N ALA A 104 -3.60 -4.13 -16.46
CA ALA A 104 -3.37 -2.70 -16.64
C ALA A 104 -4.45 -1.86 -15.93
N THR A 105 -5.70 -2.33 -15.97
CA THR A 105 -6.83 -1.72 -15.27
C THR A 105 -6.63 -1.79 -13.75
N ASN A 106 -6.17 -2.95 -13.25
CA ASN A 106 -6.03 -3.25 -11.83
C ASN A 106 -4.62 -2.95 -11.28
N ARG A 107 -3.81 -2.16 -11.99
CA ARG A 107 -2.38 -1.92 -11.68
C ARG A 107 -2.10 -1.40 -10.28
N LEU A 108 -3.07 -0.78 -9.59
CA LEU A 108 -2.92 -0.26 -8.22
C LEU A 108 -3.56 -1.15 -7.15
N THR A 109 -3.95 -2.37 -7.52
CA THR A 109 -4.59 -3.33 -6.61
C THR A 109 -3.62 -4.44 -6.25
N ALA A 110 -3.72 -4.90 -5.00
CA ALA A 110 -3.03 -6.08 -4.53
C ALA A 110 -4.00 -6.89 -3.67
N HIS A 111 -4.07 -8.19 -3.89
CA HIS A 111 -4.89 -9.04 -3.05
C HIS A 111 -4.23 -9.21 -1.67
N ILE A 112 -5.03 -9.31 -0.61
CA ILE A 112 -4.52 -9.33 0.78
C ILE A 112 -3.51 -10.45 1.05
N ASN A 113 -3.68 -11.62 0.43
CA ASN A 113 -2.73 -12.74 0.56
C ASN A 113 -1.42 -12.54 -0.24
N GLN A 114 -1.28 -11.43 -0.97
CA GLN A 114 -0.06 -11.03 -1.68
C GLN A 114 0.68 -9.93 -0.93
N ILE A 115 0.11 -9.43 0.17
CA ILE A 115 0.69 -8.44 1.05
C ILE A 115 1.09 -9.10 2.37
N GLN A 116 2.34 -8.89 2.77
CA GLN A 116 2.84 -9.28 4.08
C GLN A 116 2.97 -8.04 4.94
N VAL A 117 2.36 -8.11 6.12
CA VAL A 117 2.58 -7.13 7.19
C VAL A 117 3.94 -7.38 7.80
N GLN A 118 4.78 -6.35 7.82
CA GLN A 118 6.06 -6.39 8.50
C GLN A 118 5.87 -6.21 10.01
N GLY A 119 6.83 -6.68 10.79
CA GLY A 119 6.87 -6.36 12.21
C GLY A 119 6.99 -4.86 12.46
N THR A 120 6.72 -4.43 13.69
CA THR A 120 6.87 -3.03 14.09
C THR A 120 8.23 -2.48 13.66
N SER A 121 8.21 -1.49 12.77
CA SER A 121 9.42 -0.94 12.15
C SER A 121 10.04 0.16 13.01
N ALA A 122 9.19 0.98 13.64
CA ALA A 122 9.61 1.88 14.71
C ALA A 122 8.52 1.99 15.78
N SER A 123 8.94 2.24 17.01
CA SER A 123 8.06 2.43 18.17
C SER A 123 8.66 3.45 19.13
N LYS A 124 7.84 4.32 19.67
CA LYS A 124 8.20 5.23 20.76
C LYS A 124 7.18 5.12 21.87
N THR A 125 7.66 5.00 23.09
CA THR A 125 6.85 5.05 24.30
C THR A 125 7.31 6.22 25.16
N ARG A 126 6.38 7.12 25.46
CA ARG A 126 6.48 8.08 26.55
C ARG A 126 6.15 7.38 27.85
N SER A 127 7.07 7.29 28.80
CA SER A 127 6.79 6.67 30.11
C SER A 127 6.42 7.67 31.21
N SER A 128 6.61 8.97 30.97
CA SER A 128 6.22 10.03 31.88
C SER A 128 4.78 10.47 31.62
N SER A 129 4.10 10.83 32.70
CA SER A 129 2.74 11.36 32.58
C SER A 129 2.70 12.67 31.82
N TRP A 130 1.53 12.99 31.29
CA TRP A 130 1.28 14.19 30.50
C TRP A 130 -0.14 14.70 30.70
N ASN A 131 -0.29 15.99 30.46
CA ASN A 131 -1.55 16.74 30.42
C ASN A 131 -1.31 17.88 29.41
N GLY A 132 -2.28 18.14 28.54
CA GLY A 132 -2.14 19.02 27.38
C GLY A 132 -1.71 18.25 26.12
N THR A 133 -1.04 18.94 25.19
CA THR A 133 -0.70 18.38 23.88
C THR A 133 0.65 17.67 23.87
N ILE A 134 0.70 16.47 23.30
CA ILE A 134 1.94 15.80 22.89
C ILE A 134 1.88 15.41 21.41
N THR A 135 3.03 15.45 20.75
CA THR A 135 3.17 15.11 19.34
C THR A 135 4.19 14.00 19.12
N HIS A 136 3.95 13.17 18.13
CA HIS A 136 4.89 12.16 17.66
C HIS A 136 5.05 12.24 16.15
N LEU A 137 6.28 12.15 15.67
CA LEU A 137 6.60 12.32 14.27
C LEU A 137 7.41 11.13 13.79
N PHE A 138 6.89 10.45 12.76
CA PHE A 138 7.60 9.41 12.04
C PHE A 138 7.99 9.89 10.65
N THR A 139 9.24 9.64 10.29
CA THR A 139 9.75 9.87 8.95
C THR A 139 9.90 8.53 8.24
N VAL A 140 9.29 8.42 7.06
CA VAL A 140 9.41 7.26 6.17
C VAL A 140 10.25 7.66 4.96
N THR A 141 11.35 6.95 4.72
CA THR A 141 12.31 7.26 3.65
C THR A 141 12.44 6.10 2.68
N PHE A 142 12.33 6.41 1.39
CA PHE A 142 12.57 5.51 0.27
C PHE A 142 13.96 5.80 -0.32
N THR A 143 14.59 4.79 -0.93
CA THR A 143 15.93 4.94 -1.53
C THR A 143 15.93 6.01 -2.63
N ASP A 144 14.90 6.00 -3.48
CA ASP A 144 14.65 6.98 -4.53
C ASP A 144 13.14 7.11 -4.81
N GLU A 145 12.79 7.94 -5.80
CA GLU A 145 11.41 8.20 -6.20
C GLU A 145 10.73 6.98 -6.85
N ASP A 146 11.50 6.17 -7.56
CA ASP A 146 11.01 4.96 -8.21
C ASP A 146 10.65 3.91 -7.16
N GLU A 147 11.49 3.72 -6.14
CA GLU A 147 11.25 2.79 -5.04
C GLU A 147 10.00 3.17 -4.23
N ARG A 148 9.73 4.47 -4.05
CA ARG A 148 8.47 4.96 -3.47
C ARG A 148 7.28 4.63 -4.37
N ARG A 149 7.40 4.88 -5.67
CA ARG A 149 6.35 4.55 -6.65
C ARG A 149 6.04 3.05 -6.66
N TYR A 150 7.06 2.20 -6.71
CA TYR A 150 6.91 0.75 -6.70
C TYR A 150 6.25 0.26 -5.42
N PHE A 151 6.63 0.79 -4.25
CA PHE A 151 6.00 0.47 -2.98
C PHE A 151 4.48 0.68 -3.05
N PHE A 152 4.02 1.88 -3.40
CA PHE A 152 2.59 2.18 -3.39
C PHE A 152 1.84 1.50 -4.53
N ASN A 153 2.42 1.42 -5.73
CA ASN A 153 1.76 0.78 -6.87
C ASN A 153 1.55 -0.72 -6.65
N SER A 154 2.50 -1.40 -5.98
CA SER A 154 2.38 -2.81 -5.59
C SER A 154 1.50 -3.04 -4.35
N GLY A 155 0.68 -2.06 -3.97
CA GLY A 155 -0.25 -2.17 -2.83
C GLY A 155 0.40 -1.99 -1.45
N GLY A 156 1.60 -1.44 -1.40
CA GLY A 156 2.28 -1.10 -0.15
C GLY A 156 1.49 -0.10 0.69
N THR A 157 1.51 -0.30 2.01
CA THR A 157 0.82 0.55 2.98
C THR A 157 1.74 0.93 4.13
N ILE A 158 1.66 2.17 4.58
CA ILE A 158 2.26 2.64 5.84
C ILE A 158 1.20 2.58 6.91
N ARG A 159 1.50 1.96 8.04
CA ARG A 159 0.50 1.62 9.06
C ARG A 159 0.89 2.18 10.40
N ILE A 160 -0.01 2.93 11.01
CA ILE A 160 0.22 3.65 12.26
C ILE A 160 -0.82 3.20 13.28
N ALA A 161 -0.37 2.97 14.51
CA ALA A 161 -1.23 2.69 15.65
C ALA A 161 -0.71 3.41 16.90
N ALA A 162 -1.62 3.64 17.84
CA ALA A 162 -1.34 4.32 19.10
C ALA A 162 -1.99 3.57 20.27
N SER A 163 -1.41 3.69 21.46
CA SER A 163 -1.97 3.11 22.67
C SER A 163 -1.56 3.88 23.93
N VAL A 164 -2.38 3.74 24.98
CA VAL A 164 -2.08 4.16 26.35
C VAL A 164 -2.26 2.94 27.24
N THR A 165 -1.30 2.69 28.14
CA THR A 165 -1.29 1.56 29.06
C THR A 165 -1.27 2.08 30.51
N GLY A 166 -2.42 2.47 31.02
CA GLY A 166 -2.57 2.97 32.39
C GLY A 166 -3.84 2.45 33.06
N GLY A 167 -4.05 2.81 34.32
CA GLY A 167 -5.16 2.31 35.13
C GLY A 167 -6.16 3.38 35.57
N SER A 168 -5.91 4.65 35.28
CA SER A 168 -6.83 5.73 35.66
C SER A 168 -8.07 5.74 34.76
N ALA A 169 -9.12 6.46 35.18
CA ALA A 169 -10.30 6.69 34.34
C ALA A 169 -9.93 7.43 33.04
N LYS A 170 -8.98 8.38 33.12
CA LYS A 170 -8.47 9.13 31.98
C LYS A 170 -7.68 8.25 31.01
N ASP A 171 -6.80 7.40 31.53
CA ASP A 171 -6.09 6.39 30.71
C ASP A 171 -7.07 5.45 30.01
N SER A 172 -8.13 5.04 30.69
CA SER A 172 -9.15 4.15 30.13
C SER A 172 -9.93 4.83 29.00
N SER A 173 -10.24 6.12 29.14
CA SER A 173 -10.87 6.92 28.08
C SER A 173 -9.96 7.06 26.85
N TRP A 174 -8.68 7.40 27.07
CA TRP A 174 -7.69 7.46 25.99
C TRP A 174 -7.48 6.11 25.32
N ASN A 175 -7.33 5.03 26.09
CA ASN A 175 -7.16 3.68 25.55
C ASN A 175 -8.36 3.30 24.66
N THR A 176 -9.58 3.60 25.11
CA THR A 176 -10.80 3.37 24.30
C THR A 176 -10.75 4.16 22.99
N MET A 177 -10.44 5.45 23.05
CA MET A 177 -10.38 6.30 21.87
C MET A 177 -9.32 5.83 20.85
N LEU A 178 -8.15 5.41 21.33
CA LEU A 178 -7.07 4.90 20.48
C LEU A 178 -7.36 3.48 19.96
N ALA A 179 -8.08 2.65 20.72
CA ALA A 179 -8.53 1.33 20.26
C ALA A 179 -9.60 1.46 19.16
N GLN A 180 -10.48 2.45 19.26
CA GLN A 180 -11.45 2.79 18.22
C GLN A 180 -10.76 3.35 16.97
N ALA A 181 -9.70 4.16 17.13
CA ALA A 181 -8.81 4.55 16.04
C ALA A 181 -8.19 3.33 15.36
N GLY A 182 -7.67 2.38 16.15
CA GLY A 182 -7.07 1.14 15.66
C GLY A 182 -5.85 1.40 14.79
N THR A 183 -5.71 0.61 13.71
CA THR A 183 -4.63 0.81 12.73
C THR A 183 -5.10 1.71 11.60
N ILE A 184 -4.40 2.82 11.40
CA ILE A 184 -4.58 3.70 10.24
C ILE A 184 -3.59 3.28 9.16
N SER A 185 -4.10 2.86 8.00
CA SER A 185 -3.30 2.35 6.87
C SER A 185 -3.33 3.34 5.71
N PHE A 186 -2.20 3.99 5.46
CA PHE A 186 -1.98 4.95 4.38
C PHE A 186 -1.45 4.23 3.13
N GLY A 187 -2.18 4.29 2.03
CA GLY A 187 -1.86 3.61 0.77
C GLY A 187 -1.65 4.57 -0.41
N ALA A 188 -1.71 4.02 -1.64
CA ALA A 188 -1.45 4.79 -2.87
C ALA A 188 -2.40 5.96 -3.11
N ASN A 189 -3.71 5.72 -2.97
CA ASN A 189 -4.76 6.71 -3.28
C ASN A 189 -5.78 6.92 -2.13
N SER A 190 -5.56 6.28 -0.99
CA SER A 190 -6.53 6.25 0.09
C SER A 190 -5.86 5.94 1.42
N THR A 191 -6.47 6.40 2.50
CA THR A 191 -6.21 5.94 3.86
C THR A 191 -7.40 5.14 4.35
N THR A 192 -7.15 4.06 5.10
CA THR A 192 -8.19 3.22 5.71
C THR A 192 -7.95 3.05 7.20
N GLN A 193 -8.99 2.62 7.90
CA GLN A 193 -8.98 2.35 9.33
C GLN A 193 -9.40 0.91 9.59
N ALA A 194 -8.69 0.24 10.50
CA ALA A 194 -9.04 -1.10 10.96
C ALA A 194 -9.11 -1.13 12.49
N SER A 195 -10.33 -1.29 13.01
CA SER A 195 -10.62 -1.50 14.43
C SER A 195 -11.92 -2.30 14.61
N GLY A 196 -12.15 -2.81 15.83
CA GLY A 196 -13.38 -3.56 16.15
C GLY A 196 -14.62 -2.69 16.35
N ASP A 197 -14.43 -1.38 16.57
CA ASP A 197 -15.48 -0.36 16.75
C ASP A 197 -14.95 0.97 16.16
N PRO A 198 -14.95 1.13 14.82
CA PRO A 198 -14.34 2.28 14.16
C PRO A 198 -15.07 3.57 14.45
N GLN A 199 -14.34 4.52 15.03
CA GLN A 199 -14.78 5.89 15.27
C GLN A 199 -13.75 6.88 14.71
N GLY A 200 -14.17 8.12 14.54
CA GLY A 200 -13.37 9.17 13.91
C GLY A 200 -13.64 9.30 12.42
N THR A 201 -12.94 10.22 11.78
CA THR A 201 -13.03 10.49 10.34
C THR A 201 -11.69 10.14 9.70
N VAL A 202 -11.72 9.31 8.67
CA VAL A 202 -10.55 8.94 7.88
C VAL A 202 -10.46 9.80 6.63
N GLY A 203 -9.26 10.24 6.26
CA GLY A 203 -8.96 10.85 4.97
C GLY A 203 -9.02 9.82 3.84
N SER A 204 -10.20 9.26 3.57
CA SER A 204 -10.38 8.10 2.67
C SER A 204 -9.93 8.34 1.23
N ALA A 205 -9.88 9.60 0.80
CA ALA A 205 -9.37 10.02 -0.52
C ALA A 205 -7.93 10.57 -0.48
N ILE A 206 -7.23 10.44 0.65
CA ILE A 206 -5.85 10.90 0.81
C ILE A 206 -4.93 9.69 0.90
N GLY A 207 -4.11 9.49 -0.13
CA GLY A 207 -2.99 8.57 -0.17
C GLY A 207 -1.73 9.24 -0.71
N ASN A 208 -0.71 8.43 -1.03
CA ASN A 208 0.57 8.88 -1.54
C ASN A 208 0.45 9.89 -2.69
N TYR A 209 -0.45 9.64 -3.64
CA TYR A 209 -0.64 10.46 -4.83
C TYR A 209 -1.48 11.73 -4.60
N GLN A 210 -2.11 11.88 -3.43
CA GLN A 210 -2.86 13.08 -3.04
C GLN A 210 -2.13 13.93 -2.00
N LEU A 211 -0.99 13.46 -1.49
CA LEU A 211 -0.19 14.23 -0.55
C LEU A 211 0.48 15.41 -1.21
N THR A 212 0.51 16.50 -0.47
CA THR A 212 1.17 17.75 -0.81
C THR A 212 2.34 18.01 0.16
N GLY A 213 3.00 19.18 0.02
CA GLY A 213 4.04 19.61 0.94
C GLY A 213 3.54 20.10 2.31
N THR A 214 2.22 20.16 2.51
CA THR A 214 1.58 20.62 3.74
C THR A 214 0.89 19.48 4.47
N ASP A 215 0.80 19.58 5.80
CA ASP A 215 0.13 18.57 6.63
C ASP A 215 -1.34 18.43 6.22
N GLN A 216 -1.75 17.19 5.96
CA GLN A 216 -3.12 16.81 5.62
C GLN A 216 -3.59 15.73 6.56
N TYR A 217 -4.76 15.91 7.15
CA TYR A 217 -5.39 14.89 8.00
C TYR A 217 -5.66 13.61 7.22
N ILE A 218 -5.08 12.52 7.69
CA ILE A 218 -5.38 11.16 7.23
C ILE A 218 -6.27 10.42 8.22
N TYR A 219 -6.31 10.88 9.48
CA TYR A 219 -7.27 10.47 10.49
C TYR A 219 -7.52 11.60 11.50
N GLN A 220 -8.77 11.74 11.94
CA GLN A 220 -9.13 12.66 13.02
C GLN A 220 -10.20 12.05 13.91
N ARG A 221 -9.96 12.11 15.21
CA ARG A 221 -10.97 11.89 16.23
C ARG A 221 -11.01 13.12 17.11
N ILE A 222 -11.94 14.01 16.79
CA ILE A 222 -12.22 15.23 17.55
C ILE A 222 -13.31 14.93 18.57
N ASP A 223 -13.20 15.50 19.77
CA ASP A 223 -14.12 15.31 20.89
C ASP A 223 -14.40 13.82 21.17
N GLY A 224 -13.32 13.03 21.21
CA GLY A 224 -13.41 11.58 21.10
C GLY A 224 -13.47 10.80 22.40
N GLY A 225 -13.12 11.45 23.52
CA GLY A 225 -13.13 10.82 24.83
C GLY A 225 -14.54 10.62 25.42
N GLY A 226 -14.62 9.94 26.56
CA GLY A 226 -15.87 9.67 27.25
C GLY A 226 -16.11 10.57 28.46
N GLY A 227 -17.36 10.98 28.69
CA GLY A 227 -17.77 11.67 29.92
C GLY A 227 -17.01 12.97 30.16
N ALA A 228 -16.26 13.03 31.26
CA ALA A 228 -15.46 14.20 31.64
C ALA A 228 -14.25 14.45 30.71
N TYR A 229 -13.93 13.52 29.81
CA TYR A 229 -12.79 13.61 28.88
C TYR A 229 -13.24 13.82 27.43
N ALA A 230 -14.50 14.24 27.23
CA ALA A 230 -15.11 14.31 25.91
C ALA A 230 -14.43 15.30 24.95
N ALA A 231 -13.66 16.28 25.45
CA ALA A 231 -12.94 17.24 24.61
C ALA A 231 -11.61 16.71 24.05
N ASN A 232 -11.17 15.50 24.43
CA ASN A 232 -9.88 14.98 24.00
C ASN A 232 -9.85 14.62 22.52
N ASP A 233 -8.75 14.96 21.86
CA ASP A 233 -8.57 14.75 20.43
C ASP A 233 -7.38 13.85 20.11
N PHE A 234 -7.53 13.03 19.07
CA PHE A 234 -6.41 12.30 18.47
C PHE A 234 -6.43 12.45 16.96
N THR A 235 -5.36 12.97 16.38
CA THR A 235 -5.24 13.17 14.93
C THR A 235 -3.96 12.58 14.38
N ILE A 236 -4.01 12.16 13.12
CA ILE A 236 -2.85 11.76 12.34
C ILE A 236 -2.87 12.55 11.03
N GLU A 237 -1.77 13.24 10.78
CA GLU A 237 -1.52 14.00 9.56
C GLU A 237 -0.37 13.36 8.79
N ALA A 238 -0.37 13.54 7.47
CA ALA A 238 0.73 13.17 6.62
C ALA A 238 1.06 14.27 5.61
N ARG A 239 2.33 14.33 5.20
CA ARG A 239 2.78 15.20 4.11
C ARG A 239 4.01 14.65 3.40
N THR A 240 4.20 15.12 2.18
CA THR A 240 5.44 14.90 1.41
C THR A 240 6.50 15.89 1.88
N VAL A 241 7.66 15.39 2.31
CA VAL A 241 8.83 16.21 2.65
C VAL A 241 9.73 16.39 1.42
N SER A 242 9.90 15.33 0.65
CA SER A 242 10.63 15.29 -0.62
C SER A 242 10.09 14.15 -1.49
N ASN A 243 10.61 13.98 -2.72
CA ASN A 243 10.21 12.86 -3.57
C ASN A 243 10.47 11.49 -2.91
N THR A 244 11.43 11.42 -1.98
CA THR A 244 11.83 10.17 -1.31
C THR A 244 11.37 10.08 0.15
N GLN A 245 10.71 11.10 0.70
CA GLN A 245 10.41 11.15 2.13
C GLN A 245 8.99 11.63 2.43
N LEU A 246 8.35 10.89 3.33
CA LEU A 246 7.05 11.20 3.92
C LEU A 246 7.21 11.46 5.41
N MET A 247 6.42 12.40 5.94
CA MET A 247 6.29 12.65 7.37
C MET A 247 4.87 12.30 7.80
N PHE A 248 4.76 11.63 8.95
CA PHE A 248 3.51 11.35 9.62
C PHE A 248 3.55 11.96 11.02
N THR A 249 2.60 12.85 11.31
CA THR A 249 2.50 13.55 12.59
C THR A 249 1.27 13.05 13.32
N MET A 250 1.47 12.57 14.53
CA MET A 250 0.41 12.17 15.45
C MET A 250 0.30 13.22 16.54
N GLU A 251 -0.90 13.72 16.80
CA GLU A 251 -1.16 14.68 17.86
C GLU A 251 -2.17 14.09 18.84
N TYR A 252 -1.82 14.14 20.13
CA TYR A 252 -2.67 13.78 21.25
C TYR A 252 -2.95 15.08 22.00
N ARG A 253 -4.20 15.55 21.97
CA ARG A 253 -4.61 16.72 22.74
C ARG A 253 -5.50 16.30 23.89
N ASP A 254 -4.94 16.43 25.07
CA ASP A 254 -5.67 16.26 26.31
C ASP A 254 -6.26 17.60 26.73
N GLU A 255 -7.50 17.81 26.31
CA GLU A 255 -8.23 19.06 26.48
C GLU A 255 -9.12 18.94 27.72
N ALA A 256 -8.94 19.86 28.66
CA ALA A 256 -9.72 19.84 29.89
C ALA A 256 -11.21 20.13 29.60
N ALA A 257 -12.09 19.19 29.93
CA ALA A 257 -13.53 19.43 29.99
C ALA A 257 -14.01 19.39 31.46
N GLY A 258 -14.00 20.55 32.12
CA GLY A 258 -14.52 20.73 33.49
C GLY A 258 -13.44 20.82 34.59
N ASN A 259 -13.81 20.50 35.84
CA ASN A 259 -12.96 20.66 37.03
C ASN A 259 -12.01 19.48 37.31
N ILE A 260 -12.09 18.39 36.54
CA ILE A 260 -11.28 17.20 36.71
C ILE A 260 -10.34 17.10 35.51
N ASP A 261 -9.05 17.29 35.75
CA ASP A 261 -8.02 17.27 34.71
C ASP A 261 -6.74 16.59 35.23
N GLU A 262 -6.82 15.27 35.45
CA GLU A 262 -5.66 14.48 35.87
C GLU A 262 -4.68 14.26 34.71
N THR A 263 -3.54 13.63 34.96
CA THR A 263 -2.59 13.30 33.89
C THR A 263 -2.89 11.95 33.25
N VAL A 264 -2.61 11.81 31.95
CA VAL A 264 -2.48 10.52 31.27
C VAL A 264 -1.13 9.91 31.62
N SER A 265 -1.08 8.60 31.88
CA SER A 265 0.09 7.92 32.45
C SER A 265 1.25 7.76 31.47
N ASN A 266 0.94 7.47 30.21
CA ASN A 266 1.92 7.23 29.15
C ASN A 266 1.27 7.40 27.77
N ALA A 267 2.04 7.21 26.72
CA ALA A 267 1.54 7.03 25.37
C ALA A 267 2.56 6.25 24.54
N THR A 268 2.10 5.38 23.66
CA THR A 268 2.94 4.63 22.71
C THR A 268 2.41 4.80 21.31
N ALA A 269 3.32 5.05 20.37
CA ALA A 269 3.03 5.08 18.94
C ALA A 269 3.91 4.05 18.23
N THR A 270 3.34 3.37 17.25
CA THR A 270 4.03 2.39 16.41
C THR A 270 3.77 2.67 14.94
N ILE A 271 4.78 2.42 14.12
CA ILE A 271 4.66 2.44 12.67
C ILE A 271 5.27 1.17 12.06
N ASP A 272 4.59 0.62 11.05
CA ASP A 272 5.05 -0.49 10.24
C ASP A 272 4.57 -0.35 8.78
N SER A 273 4.83 -1.36 7.96
CA SER A 273 4.35 -1.42 6.59
C SER A 273 3.74 -2.76 6.22
N GLY A 274 2.81 -2.73 5.26
CA GLY A 274 2.48 -3.88 4.43
C GLY A 274 3.21 -3.79 3.10
N THR A 275 3.84 -4.88 2.65
CA THR A 275 4.58 -4.93 1.37
C THR A 275 4.20 -6.17 0.56
N ALA A 276 4.22 -6.06 -0.77
CA ALA A 276 4.16 -7.24 -1.65
C ALA A 276 5.32 -8.20 -1.36
N TYR A 277 5.07 -9.52 -1.32
CA TYR A 277 6.09 -10.48 -0.86
C TYR A 277 6.23 -11.76 -1.69
N ILE A 278 5.44 -11.92 -2.76
CA ILE A 278 5.43 -13.14 -3.56
C ILE A 278 5.26 -12.80 -5.04
N ASP A 279 6.16 -13.32 -5.89
CA ASP A 279 6.29 -13.04 -7.33
C ASP A 279 6.57 -11.55 -7.66
N VAL A 280 5.79 -10.62 -7.13
CA VAL A 280 6.09 -9.20 -6.98
C VAL A 280 6.65 -8.96 -5.59
N ILE A 281 7.88 -8.48 -5.51
CA ILE A 281 8.55 -8.16 -4.24
C ILE A 281 8.56 -6.65 -4.07
N GLY A 282 7.80 -6.17 -3.08
CA GLY A 282 7.73 -4.76 -2.74
C GLY A 282 9.02 -4.28 -2.08
N THR A 283 9.29 -3.00 -2.26
CA THR A 283 10.44 -2.33 -1.67
C THR A 283 10.18 -2.07 -0.18
N THR A 284 11.21 -2.07 0.67
CA THR A 284 11.03 -1.81 2.11
C THR A 284 11.56 -0.43 2.46
N PRO A 285 10.70 0.52 2.88
CA PRO A 285 11.16 1.84 3.30
C PRO A 285 11.87 1.78 4.66
N ALA A 286 12.71 2.78 4.92
CA ALA A 286 13.32 3.01 6.22
C ALA A 286 12.44 3.90 7.09
N PHE A 287 12.38 3.61 8.39
CA PHE A 287 11.58 4.34 9.37
C PHE A 287 12.47 4.99 10.41
N ALA A 288 12.18 6.24 10.76
CA ALA A 288 12.86 6.97 11.82
C ALA A 288 11.86 7.75 12.66
N ILE A 289 12.21 7.96 13.93
CA ILE A 289 11.50 8.89 14.81
C ILE A 289 12.17 10.26 14.67
N ASP A 290 11.39 11.29 14.41
CA ASP A 290 11.93 12.65 14.35
C ASP A 290 12.34 13.15 15.74
N GLY A 291 13.47 13.86 15.81
CA GLY A 291 14.04 14.38 17.04
C GLY A 291 13.19 15.43 17.74
N THR A 292 12.20 16.03 17.07
CA THR A 292 11.24 16.96 17.68
C THR A 292 10.03 16.27 18.30
N SER A 293 9.93 14.94 18.22
CA SER A 293 8.87 14.17 18.89
C SER A 293 8.86 14.42 20.40
N THR A 294 7.70 14.78 20.95
CA THR A 294 7.53 14.99 22.40
C THR A 294 6.90 13.80 23.11
N LEU A 295 6.46 12.79 22.35
CA LEU A 295 6.20 11.42 22.82
C LEU A 295 7.49 10.82 23.38
#